data_AF-A0A081SJ38-F1
#
_entry.id   AF-A0A081SJ38-F1
#
_cell.length_a   1.000
_cell.length_b   1.000
_cell.length_c   1.000
_cell.angle_alpha   90.00
_cell.angle_beta   90.00
_cell.angle_gamma   90.00
#
_symmetry.space_group_name_H-M   'P 1'
#
loop_
_entity.id
_entity.type
_entity.pdbx_description
1 polymer ?
#
loop_
_entity_poly.entity_id
_entity_poly.type
_entity_poly.pdbx_seq_one_letter_code
_entity_poly.pdbx_strand_id
1 'polypeptide(L)'
;MPMLKQPKYIVNERGKKIAVQLDLKTYQQLIEAYEDFCDNRTLDRVKPLTDAEIARGDYLDWNDVVALRLRKRRPSKNGRGK
;
A
#
# COMPACT_ATOMS: atom_id res chain seq x y z
N MET A 1 32.79 2.08 -10.16
CA MET A 1 31.74 1.09 -10.45
C MET A 1 31.98 -0.11 -9.54
N PRO A 2 31.26 -0.29 -8.42
CA PRO A 2 31.45 -1.50 -7.62
C PRO A 2 31.02 -2.70 -8.47
N MET A 3 31.94 -3.65 -8.66
CA MET A 3 31.68 -4.87 -9.42
C MET A 3 30.53 -5.64 -8.76
N LEU A 4 29.44 -5.85 -9.51
CA LEU A 4 28.37 -6.76 -9.12
C LEU A 4 29.00 -8.13 -8.88
N LYS A 5 29.07 -8.56 -7.60
CA LYS A 5 29.44 -9.93 -7.25
C LYS A 5 28.52 -10.86 -8.05
N GLN A 6 29.10 -11.82 -8.75
CA GLN A 6 28.31 -12.77 -9.52
C GLN A 6 27.28 -13.45 -8.62
N PRO A 7 26.00 -13.54 -9.03
CA PRO A 7 24.95 -14.15 -8.21
C PRO A 7 25.26 -15.62 -7.96
N LYS A 8 25.18 -16.04 -6.69
CA LYS A 8 25.35 -17.45 -6.31
C LYS A 8 24.00 -18.13 -6.33
N TYR A 9 23.91 -19.26 -7.02
CA TYR A 9 22.69 -20.06 -7.11
C TYR A 9 22.81 -21.33 -6.28
N ILE A 10 21.74 -21.67 -5.58
CA ILE A 10 21.57 -22.97 -4.94
C ILE A 10 20.90 -23.88 -5.96
N VAL A 11 21.49 -25.06 -6.19
CA VAL A 11 20.99 -26.05 -7.16
C VAL A 11 20.59 -27.34 -6.43
N ASN A 12 19.65 -28.09 -7.01
CA ASN A 12 19.29 -29.42 -6.53
C ASN A 12 20.25 -30.50 -7.09
N GLU A 13 20.03 -31.76 -6.70
CA GLU A 13 20.82 -32.93 -7.13
C GLU A 13 20.86 -33.14 -8.66
N ARG A 14 19.88 -32.58 -9.38
CA ARG A 14 19.78 -32.63 -10.85
C ARG A 14 20.39 -31.39 -11.52
N GLY A 15 21.06 -30.52 -10.77
CA GLY A 15 21.66 -29.28 -11.25
C GLY A 15 20.68 -28.15 -11.55
N LYS A 16 19.39 -28.30 -11.19
CA LYS A 16 18.38 -27.25 -11.41
C LYS A 16 18.48 -26.19 -10.32
N LYS A 17 18.52 -24.90 -10.71
CA LYS A 17 18.50 -23.76 -9.80
C LYS A 17 17.19 -23.74 -8.99
N ILE A 18 17.29 -23.68 -7.67
CA ILE A 18 16.15 -23.63 -6.74
C ILE A 18 16.13 -22.35 -5.90
N ALA A 19 17.27 -21.69 -5.72
CA ALA A 19 17.36 -20.44 -4.97
C ALA A 19 18.54 -19.59 -5.46
N VAL A 20 18.53 -18.30 -5.09
CA VAL A 20 19.62 -17.35 -5.31
C VAL A 20 20.02 -16.75 -3.97
N GLN A 21 21.32 -16.69 -3.71
CA GLN A 21 21.86 -15.98 -2.55
C GLN A 21 22.04 -14.52 -2.92
N LEU A 22 21.38 -13.64 -2.17
CA LEU A 22 21.49 -12.19 -2.31
C LEU A 22 22.24 -11.63 -1.10
N ASP A 23 22.97 -10.53 -1.31
CA ASP A 23 23.37 -9.70 -0.18
C ASP A 23 22.15 -8.94 0.36
N LEU A 24 22.26 -8.48 1.62
CA LEU A 24 21.14 -7.86 2.33
C LEU A 24 20.59 -6.63 1.60
N LYS A 25 21.47 -5.82 1.01
CA LYS A 25 21.08 -4.60 0.30
C LYS A 25 20.27 -4.95 -0.94
N THR A 26 20.75 -5.90 -1.74
CA THR A 26 20.05 -6.36 -2.93
C THR A 26 18.69 -6.99 -2.58
N TYR A 27 18.62 -7.76 -1.48
CA TYR A 27 17.35 -8.31 -1.00
C TYR A 27 16.35 -7.22 -0.64
N GLN A 28 16.77 -6.20 0.13
CA GLN A 28 15.90 -5.07 0.51
C GLN A 28 15.36 -4.33 -0.70
N GLN A 29 16.21 -4.01 -1.68
CA GLN A 29 15.81 -3.33 -2.91
C GLN A 29 14.79 -4.16 -3.71
N LEU A 30 14.93 -5.48 -3.72
CA LEU A 30 13.99 -6.36 -4.41
C LEU A 30 12.61 -6.36 -3.74
N ILE A 31 12.58 -6.36 -2.39
CA ILE A 31 11.33 -6.33 -1.64
C ILE A 31 10.62 -4.99 -1.82
N GLU A 32 11.34 -3.87 -1.72
CA GLU A 32 10.79 -2.52 -1.95
C GLU A 32 10.17 -2.42 -3.36
N ALA A 33 10.91 -2.85 -4.39
CA ALA A 33 10.38 -2.85 -5.76
C ALA A 33 9.16 -3.78 -5.95
N TYR A 34 9.09 -4.88 -5.19
CA TYR A 34 7.94 -5.79 -5.22
C TYR A 34 6.71 -5.17 -4.53
N GLU A 35 6.90 -4.48 -3.41
CA GLU A 35 5.85 -3.73 -2.72
C GLU A 35 5.30 -2.63 -3.62
N ASP A 36 6.16 -1.82 -4.23
CA ASP A 36 5.77 -0.78 -5.20
C ASP A 36 4.96 -1.37 -6.36
N PHE A 37 5.37 -2.54 -6.87
CA PHE A 37 4.64 -3.23 -7.94
C PHE A 37 3.24 -3.68 -7.48
N CYS A 38 3.12 -4.21 -6.27
CA CYS A 38 1.84 -4.61 -5.69
C CYS A 38 0.91 -3.43 -5.47
N ASP A 39 1.44 -2.30 -4.99
CA ASP A 39 0.69 -1.08 -4.77
C ASP A 39 0.19 -0.49 -6.09
N ASN A 40 1.05 -0.39 -7.10
CA ASN A 40 0.66 0.07 -8.44
C ASN A 40 -0.45 -0.81 -9.04
N ARG A 41 -0.33 -2.14 -8.91
CA ARG A 41 -1.36 -3.06 -9.39
C ARG A 41 -2.68 -2.90 -8.63
N THR A 42 -2.60 -2.58 -7.34
CA THR A 42 -3.78 -2.29 -6.52
C THR A 42 -4.43 -0.98 -6.98
N LEU A 43 -3.64 0.05 -7.24
CA LEU A 43 -4.13 1.30 -7.82
C LEU A 43 -4.80 1.06 -9.18
N ASP A 44 -4.17 0.32 -10.10
CA ASP A 44 -4.77 0.01 -11.40
C ASP A 44 -6.12 -0.71 -11.28
N ARG A 45 -6.27 -1.57 -10.25
CA ARG A 45 -7.51 -2.29 -9.99
C ARG A 45 -8.61 -1.39 -9.40
N VAL A 46 -8.24 -0.51 -8.48
CA VAL A 46 -9.19 0.30 -7.69
C VAL A 46 -9.55 1.60 -8.39
N LYS A 47 -8.63 2.17 -9.18
CA LYS A 47 -8.79 3.44 -9.89
C LYS A 47 -10.07 3.52 -10.71
N PRO A 48 -10.48 2.52 -11.52
CA PRO A 48 -11.74 2.60 -12.27
C PRO A 48 -12.98 2.70 -11.38
N LEU A 49 -12.96 2.03 -10.22
CA LEU A 49 -14.06 2.09 -9.26
C LEU A 49 -14.12 3.47 -8.61
N THR A 50 -12.97 3.96 -8.11
CA THR A 50 -12.87 5.27 -7.49
C THR A 50 -13.22 6.40 -8.47
N ASP A 51 -12.78 6.31 -9.73
CA ASP A 51 -13.14 7.28 -10.78
C ASP A 51 -14.66 7.28 -11.02
N ALA A 52 -15.32 6.12 -10.97
CA ALA A 52 -16.76 6.02 -11.10
C ALA A 52 -17.53 6.58 -9.89
N GLU A 53 -17.04 6.36 -8.67
CA GLU A 53 -17.60 6.93 -7.43
C GLU A 53 -17.49 8.45 -7.45
N ILE A 54 -16.32 9.00 -7.83
CA ILE A 54 -16.11 10.44 -7.97
C ILE A 54 -17.06 11.02 -9.03
N ALA A 55 -17.18 10.39 -10.20
CA ALA A 55 -18.06 10.85 -11.27
C ALA A 55 -19.55 10.86 -10.87
N ARG A 56 -19.96 9.97 -9.97
CA ARG A 56 -21.32 9.93 -9.39
C ARG A 56 -21.53 10.95 -8.27
N GLY A 57 -20.47 11.58 -7.78
CA GLY A 57 -20.50 12.44 -6.59
C GLY A 57 -20.51 11.67 -5.28
N ASP A 58 -20.22 10.36 -5.30
CA ASP A 58 -20.17 9.48 -4.14
C ASP A 58 -18.82 9.62 -3.41
N TYR A 59 -18.44 10.85 -3.05
CA TYR A 59 -17.21 11.15 -2.31
C TYR A 59 -17.46 12.22 -1.24
N LEU A 60 -16.53 12.34 -0.30
CA LEU A 60 -16.54 13.41 0.71
C LEU A 60 -15.23 14.18 0.61
N ASP A 61 -15.33 15.50 0.65
CA ASP A 61 -14.17 16.35 0.79
C ASP A 61 -13.63 16.30 2.22
N TRP A 62 -12.34 16.63 2.37
CA TRP A 62 -11.68 16.63 3.67
C TRP A 62 -12.42 17.51 4.71
N ASN A 63 -12.95 18.65 4.29
CA ASN A 63 -13.73 19.53 5.14
C ASN A 63 -15.01 18.88 5.66
N ASP A 64 -15.68 18.05 4.85
CA ASP A 64 -16.87 17.31 5.24
C ASP A 64 -16.52 16.21 6.25
N VAL A 65 -15.40 15.51 6.03
CA VAL A 65 -14.89 14.51 6.98
C VAL A 65 -14.57 15.15 8.34
N VAL A 66 -13.93 16.31 8.35
CA VAL A 66 -13.62 17.07 9.57
C VAL A 66 -14.92 17.54 10.26
N ALA A 67 -15.87 18.08 9.50
CA ALA A 67 -17.16 18.53 10.03
C ALA A 67 -17.96 17.37 10.65
N LEU A 68 -17.97 16.20 10.03
CA LEU A 68 -18.60 14.98 10.56
C LEU A 68 -17.95 14.51 11.86
N ARG A 69 -16.61 14.53 11.93
CA ARG A 69 -15.87 14.18 13.16
C ARG A 69 -16.16 15.17 14.29
N LEU A 70 -16.22 16.46 14.00
CA LEU A 70 -16.52 17.50 14.99
C LEU A 70 -17.98 17.43 15.46
N ARG A 71 -18.92 17.10 14.57
CA ARG A 71 -20.33 16.85 14.91
C ARG A 71 -20.50 15.67 15.87
N LYS A 72 -19.83 14.54 15.60
CA LYS A 72 -19.86 13.36 16.50
C LYS A 72 -19.26 13.63 17.89
N ARG A 73 -18.39 14.64 18.01
CA ARG A 73 -17.74 15.02 19.27
C ARG A 73 -18.52 16.03 20.12
N ARG A 74 -19.63 16.60 19.63
CA ARG A 74 -20.45 17.48 20.48
C ARG A 74 -21.19 16.61 21.51
N PRO A 75 -20.91 16.74 22.82
CA PRO A 75 -21.72 16.07 23.82
C PRO A 75 -23.15 16.60 23.71
N SER A 76 -24.11 15.67 23.72
CA SER A 76 -25.54 15.99 23.77
C SER A 76 -25.80 16.87 24.98
N LYS A 77 -26.08 18.17 24.77
CA LYS A 77 -26.60 19.05 25.82
C LYS A 77 -28.08 18.72 26.06
N ASN A 78 -28.37 17.52 26.57
CA ASN A 78 -29.65 17.21 27.18
C ASN A 78 -29.38 16.77 28.61
N GLY A 79 -29.61 17.68 29.55
CA GLY A 79 -29.49 17.37 30.98
C GLY A 79 -29.30 18.56 31.91
N ARG A 80 -29.99 19.69 31.69
CA ARG A 80 -30.33 20.64 32.77
C ARG A 80 -31.73 21.17 32.54
N GLY A 81 -32.67 20.61 33.28
CA GLY A 81 -34.07 20.98 33.26
C GLY A 81 -34.82 20.25 34.36
N LYS A 82 -34.53 20.62 35.60
CA LYS A 82 -35.51 20.83 36.67
C LYS A 82 -34.81 21.46 37.88
#